data_AF-A0A3S2VDW2-F1
#
_entry.id   AF-A0A3S2VDW2-F1
#
_cell.length_a   1.000
_cell.length_b   1.000
_cell.length_c   1.000
_cell.angle_alpha   90.00
_cell.angle_beta   90.00
_cell.angle_gamma   90.00
#
_symmetry.space_group_name_H-M   'P 1'
#
loop_
_entity.id
_entity.type
_entity.pdbx_description
1 polymer ?
#
loop_
_entity_poly.entity_id
_entity_poly.type
_entity_poly.pdbx_seq_one_letter_code
_entity_poly.pdbx_strand_id
1 'polypeptide(L)'
;FSRFLGPFCASLERELERRQAKPEHKPSLEELLEMLVEQALAVQPRSNNDLSIFMRLLGLAFSQSQGHLRRYLEDMYGKVFRRYMLLVNEAAPRIPPLELFWRVHFMLGAAAFSMSGIKALRAIAETDFGINTSIEQVMRLMVPFLAAGMRADSGVTDEAMATAQLRP
;
A
#
# COMPACT_ATOMS: atom_id res chain seq x y z
N PHE A 1 0.84 -2.47 -15.78
CA PHE A 1 1.06 -3.14 -14.48
C PHE A 1 2.50 -3.55 -14.27
N SER A 2 3.00 -4.59 -14.96
CA SER A 2 4.34 -5.17 -14.74
C SER A 2 5.51 -4.17 -14.84
N ARG A 3 5.39 -3.15 -15.70
CA ARG A 3 6.41 -2.10 -15.85
C ARG A 3 6.78 -1.37 -14.56
N PHE A 4 5.81 -1.11 -13.70
CA PHE A 4 6.04 -0.49 -12.39
C PHE A 4 6.18 -1.57 -11.31
N LEU A 5 5.24 -2.52 -11.30
CA LEU A 5 5.12 -3.50 -10.23
C LEU A 5 6.29 -4.50 -10.20
N GLY A 6 6.89 -4.84 -11.34
CA GLY A 6 8.05 -5.73 -11.41
C GLY A 6 9.26 -5.16 -10.66
N PRO A 7 9.80 -3.99 -11.06
CA PRO A 7 10.90 -3.34 -10.35
C PRO A 7 10.59 -3.05 -8.88
N PHE A 8 9.37 -2.59 -8.59
CA PHE A 8 8.90 -2.35 -7.23
C PHE A 8 8.97 -3.62 -6.37
N CYS A 9 8.36 -4.72 -6.82
CA CYS A 9 8.35 -5.99 -6.09
C CYS A 9 9.75 -6.58 -5.93
N ALA A 10 10.60 -6.47 -6.95
CA ALA A 10 11.99 -6.92 -6.86
C ALA A 10 12.79 -6.11 -5.82
N SER A 11 12.53 -4.81 -5.70
CA SER A 11 13.17 -3.98 -4.68
C SER A 11 12.63 -4.28 -3.28
N LEU A 12 11.32 -4.45 -3.16
CA LEU A 12 10.64 -4.83 -1.92
C LEU A 12 11.12 -6.19 -1.40
N GLU A 13 11.26 -7.20 -2.27
CA GLU A 13 11.73 -8.52 -1.88
C GLU A 13 13.15 -8.47 -1.30
N ARG A 14 14.08 -7.74 -1.94
CA ARG A 14 15.44 -7.54 -1.41
C ARG A 14 15.45 -6.84 -0.06
N GLU A 15 14.60 -5.83 0.12
CA GLU A 15 14.51 -5.10 1.37
C GLU A 15 13.91 -5.94 2.51
N LEU A 16 12.92 -6.78 2.20
CA LEU A 16 12.38 -7.77 3.14
C LEU A 16 13.43 -8.80 3.54
N GLU A 17 14.23 -9.30 2.60
CA GLU A 17 15.35 -10.23 2.89
C GLU A 17 16.41 -9.60 3.77
N ARG A 18 16.80 -8.35 3.49
CA ARG A 18 17.77 -7.60 4.28
C ARG A 18 17.32 -7.43 5.73
N ARG A 19 16.02 -7.21 5.97
CA ARG A 19 15.47 -7.08 7.33
C ARG A 19 15.29 -8.41 8.04
N GLN A 20 14.92 -9.47 7.32
CA GLN A 20 14.86 -10.82 7.89
C GLN A 20 16.22 -11.32 8.39
N ALA A 21 17.33 -10.85 7.80
CA ALA A 21 18.67 -11.13 8.30
C ALA A 21 18.99 -10.50 9.67
N LYS A 22 18.08 -9.67 10.22
CA LYS A 22 18.21 -9.03 11.55
C LYS A 22 16.97 -9.35 12.41
N PRO A 23 16.85 -10.59 12.93
CA PRO A 23 15.62 -11.10 13.56
C PRO A 23 15.24 -10.39 14.87
N GLU A 24 16.15 -9.62 15.46
CA GLU A 24 15.91 -8.91 16.72
C GLU A 24 15.04 -7.65 16.56
N HIS A 25 14.91 -7.12 15.33
CA HIS A 25 14.13 -5.91 15.07
C HIS A 25 12.78 -6.25 14.43
N LYS A 26 11.70 -6.03 15.18
CA LYS A 26 10.34 -6.09 14.64
C LYS A 26 9.94 -4.72 14.09
N PRO A 27 9.70 -4.58 12.78
CA PRO A 27 9.39 -3.29 12.20
C PRO A 27 8.02 -2.79 12.67
N SER A 28 7.97 -1.50 12.99
CA SER A 28 6.72 -0.77 13.21
C SER A 28 5.91 -0.62 11.91
N LEU A 29 4.61 -0.27 12.04
CA LEU A 29 3.76 0.02 10.89
C LEU A 29 4.30 1.18 10.03
N GLU A 30 4.86 2.21 10.66
CA GLU A 30 5.50 3.33 9.96
C GLU A 30 6.69 2.85 9.15
N GLU A 31 7.57 2.02 9.73
CA GLU A 31 8.73 1.49 9.01
C GLU A 31 8.31 0.61 7.82
N LEU A 32 7.22 -0.16 7.96
CA LEU A 32 6.67 -0.98 6.89
C LEU A 32 6.04 -0.12 5.78
N LEU A 33 5.35 0.96 6.13
CA LEU A 33 4.74 1.89 5.17
C LEU A 33 5.80 2.74 4.47
N GLU A 34 6.76 3.26 5.23
CA GLU A 34 7.91 4.01 4.72
C GLU A 34 8.72 3.16 3.74
N MET A 35 8.93 1.87 4.05
CA MET A 35 9.55 0.93 3.12
C MET A 35 8.82 0.91 1.76
N LEU A 36 7.49 0.84 1.73
CA LEU A 36 6.74 0.87 0.47
C LEU A 36 6.92 2.20 -0.27
N VAL A 37 6.93 3.32 0.47
CA VAL A 37 7.16 4.66 -0.11
C VAL A 37 8.55 4.74 -0.73
N GLU A 38 9.59 4.34 -0.01
CA GLU A 38 10.97 4.28 -0.50
C GLU A 38 11.10 3.39 -1.73
N GLN A 39 10.51 2.18 -1.70
CA GLN A 39 10.59 1.27 -2.84
C GLN A 39 9.81 1.79 -4.05
N ALA A 40 8.69 2.49 -3.85
CA ALA A 40 7.92 3.10 -4.92
C ALA A 40 8.68 4.28 -5.57
N LEU A 41 9.37 5.10 -4.77
CA LEU A 41 10.21 6.21 -5.24
C LEU A 41 11.49 5.72 -5.93
N ALA A 42 12.03 4.57 -5.52
CA ALA A 42 13.22 3.98 -6.10
C ALA A 42 12.99 3.33 -7.47
N VAL A 43 11.73 3.12 -7.89
CA VAL A 43 11.43 2.64 -9.24
C VAL A 43 11.90 3.69 -10.24
N GLN A 44 12.96 3.37 -10.99
CA GLN A 44 13.55 4.30 -11.96
C GLN A 44 12.48 4.86 -12.91
N PRO A 45 12.22 6.17 -12.89
CA PRO A 45 11.17 6.75 -13.70
C PRO A 45 11.59 6.74 -15.16
N ARG A 46 10.76 6.15 -16.02
CA ARG A 46 10.82 6.39 -17.47
C ARG A 46 10.00 7.61 -17.86
N SER A 47 9.04 7.97 -17.01
CA SER A 47 8.33 9.25 -17.05
C SER A 47 8.08 9.77 -15.64
N ASN A 48 7.93 11.09 -15.49
CA ASN A 48 7.60 11.71 -14.20
C ASN A 48 6.24 11.27 -13.61
N ASN A 49 5.46 10.45 -14.33
CA ASN A 49 4.10 10.07 -13.95
C ASN A 49 3.90 8.55 -13.76
N ASP A 50 4.96 7.73 -13.75
CA ASP A 50 4.83 6.27 -13.77
C ASP A 50 4.01 5.73 -12.59
N LEU A 51 4.22 6.25 -11.37
CA LEU A 51 3.42 5.91 -10.19
C LEU A 51 1.94 6.31 -10.33
N SER A 52 1.67 7.54 -10.79
CA SER A 52 0.31 8.05 -10.99
C SER A 52 -0.46 7.22 -12.03
N ILE A 53 0.19 6.86 -13.14
CA ILE A 53 -0.37 5.99 -14.18
C ILE A 53 -0.64 4.60 -13.60
N PHE A 54 0.30 4.02 -12.86
CA PHE A 54 0.13 2.72 -12.22
C PHE A 54 -1.08 2.72 -11.28
N MET A 55 -1.19 3.71 -10.40
CA MET A 55 -2.28 3.83 -9.43
C MET A 55 -3.65 4.03 -10.10
N ARG A 56 -3.70 4.76 -11.22
CA ARG A 56 -4.92 4.87 -12.03
C ARG A 56 -5.31 3.54 -12.67
N LEU A 57 -4.36 2.80 -13.24
CA LEU A 57 -4.61 1.47 -13.80
C LEU A 57 -5.08 0.50 -12.72
N LEU A 58 -4.47 0.56 -11.52
CA LEU A 58 -4.85 -0.25 -10.37
C LEU A 58 -6.31 0.02 -9.96
N GLY A 59 -6.71 1.30 -9.86
CA GLY A 59 -8.11 1.65 -9.59
C GLY A 59 -9.09 1.08 -10.63
N LEU A 60 -8.75 1.18 -11.92
CA LEU A 60 -9.56 0.62 -13.01
C LEU A 60 -9.67 -0.92 -12.94
N ALA A 61 -8.60 -1.60 -12.55
CA ALA A 61 -8.60 -3.05 -12.38
C ALA A 61 -9.61 -3.51 -11.31
N PHE A 62 -9.71 -2.78 -10.20
CA PHE A 62 -10.70 -3.05 -9.15
C PHE A 62 -12.12 -2.75 -9.64
N SER A 63 -12.35 -1.60 -10.28
CA SER A 63 -13.70 -1.22 -10.72
C SER A 63 -14.26 -2.11 -11.82
N GLN A 64 -13.39 -2.67 -12.67
CA GLN A 64 -13.80 -3.53 -13.79
C GLN A 64 -13.81 -5.03 -13.45
N SER A 65 -13.60 -5.40 -12.18
CA SER A 65 -13.61 -6.80 -11.72
C SER A 65 -12.77 -7.75 -12.59
N GLN A 66 -11.57 -7.33 -12.98
CA GLN A 66 -10.73 -8.10 -13.91
C GLN A 66 -10.12 -9.36 -13.23
N GLY A 67 -10.91 -10.43 -13.14
CA GLY A 67 -10.50 -11.68 -12.45
C GLY A 67 -9.23 -12.33 -13.03
N HIS A 68 -8.94 -12.15 -14.33
CA HIS A 68 -7.68 -12.59 -14.93
C HIS A 68 -6.48 -11.79 -14.44
N LEU A 69 -6.63 -10.48 -14.27
CA LEU A 69 -5.58 -9.62 -13.75
C LEU A 69 -5.30 -9.94 -12.27
N ARG A 70 -6.33 -10.19 -11.46
CA ARG A 70 -6.15 -10.65 -10.08
C ARG A 70 -5.32 -11.93 -10.03
N ARG A 71 -5.66 -12.94 -10.83
CA ARG A 71 -4.88 -14.19 -10.93
C ARG A 71 -3.44 -13.93 -11.36
N TYR A 72 -3.24 -13.15 -12.42
CA TYR A 72 -1.90 -12.78 -12.87
C TYR A 72 -1.07 -12.08 -11.79
N LEU A 73 -1.65 -11.13 -11.04
CA LEU A 73 -0.95 -10.42 -9.96
C LEU A 73 -0.59 -11.36 -8.81
N GLU A 74 -1.49 -12.28 -8.48
CA GLU A 74 -1.29 -13.32 -7.48
C GLU A 74 -0.15 -14.28 -7.88
N ASP A 75 -0.17 -14.77 -9.13
CA ASP A 75 0.83 -15.69 -9.66
C ASP A 75 2.22 -15.03 -9.72
N MET A 76 2.29 -13.77 -10.14
CA MET A 76 3.56 -13.08 -10.35
C MET A 76 4.14 -12.43 -9.10
N TYR A 77 3.28 -11.93 -8.20
CA TYR A 77 3.70 -11.06 -7.09
C TYR A 77 3.11 -11.46 -5.74
N GLY A 78 2.21 -12.44 -5.67
CA GLY A 78 1.53 -12.83 -4.43
C GLY A 78 2.51 -13.25 -3.32
N LYS A 79 3.64 -13.89 -3.67
CA LYS A 79 4.65 -14.32 -2.69
C LYS A 79 5.24 -13.14 -1.90
N VAL A 80 5.67 -12.07 -2.57
CA VAL A 80 6.28 -10.90 -1.90
C VAL A 80 5.24 -10.16 -1.06
N PHE A 81 4.02 -10.00 -1.57
CA PHE A 81 2.95 -9.35 -0.81
C PHE A 81 2.49 -10.16 0.40
N ARG A 82 2.43 -11.51 0.31
CA ARG A 82 2.17 -12.35 1.49
C ARG A 82 3.23 -12.17 2.57
N ARG A 83 4.53 -12.16 2.20
CA ARG A 83 5.63 -11.91 3.15
C ARG A 83 5.48 -10.54 3.82
N TYR A 84 5.18 -9.50 3.05
CA TYR A 84 4.94 -8.16 3.58
C TYR A 84 3.72 -8.14 4.53
N MET A 85 2.61 -8.77 4.13
CA MET A 85 1.39 -8.80 4.93
C MET A 85 1.53 -9.56 6.25
N LEU A 86 2.41 -10.56 6.32
CA LEU A 86 2.75 -11.21 7.60
C LEU A 86 3.37 -10.21 8.58
N LEU A 87 4.30 -9.37 8.13
CA LEU A 87 4.91 -8.32 8.96
C LEU A 87 3.88 -7.27 9.39
N VAL A 88 2.98 -6.87 8.49
CA VAL A 88 1.89 -5.94 8.84
C VAL A 88 1.00 -6.54 9.93
N ASN A 89 0.65 -7.82 9.82
CA ASN A 89 -0.16 -8.52 10.83
C ASN A 89 0.58 -8.62 12.18
N GLU A 90 1.88 -8.91 12.17
CA GLU A 90 2.71 -8.92 13.39
C GLU A 90 2.81 -7.54 14.05
N ALA A 91 2.83 -6.47 13.25
CA ALA A 91 2.85 -5.09 13.74
C ALA A 91 1.46 -4.60 14.21
N ALA A 92 0.38 -5.32 13.88
CA ALA A 92 -1.00 -4.98 14.23
C ALA A 92 -1.82 -6.20 14.72
N PRO A 93 -1.36 -6.94 15.75
CA PRO A 93 -1.85 -8.30 16.06
C PRO A 93 -3.26 -8.35 16.69
N ARG A 94 -3.83 -7.21 17.07
CA ARG A 94 -5.10 -7.13 17.79
C ARG A 94 -6.32 -6.96 16.88
N ILE A 95 -6.13 -7.01 15.57
CA ILE A 95 -7.16 -6.66 14.59
C ILE A 95 -7.71 -7.96 13.98
N PRO A 96 -9.05 -8.16 13.98
CA PRO A 96 -9.68 -9.30 13.33
C PRO A 96 -9.21 -9.44 11.86
N PRO A 97 -8.96 -10.67 11.35
CA PRO A 97 -8.42 -10.86 10.01
C PRO A 97 -9.24 -10.20 8.89
N LEU A 98 -10.58 -10.24 8.99
CA LEU A 98 -11.46 -9.57 8.03
C LEU A 98 -11.34 -8.04 8.11
N GLU A 99 -11.18 -7.48 9.31
CA GLU A 99 -10.98 -6.05 9.45
C GLU A 99 -9.61 -5.61 8.91
N LEU A 100 -8.57 -6.41 9.16
CA LEU A 100 -7.24 -6.17 8.59
C LEU A 100 -7.30 -6.16 7.05
N PHE A 101 -8.04 -7.10 6.45
CA PHE A 101 -8.30 -7.10 5.01
C PHE A 101 -8.88 -5.77 4.55
N TRP A 102 -9.93 -5.26 5.22
CA TRP A 102 -10.54 -3.98 4.86
C TRP A 102 -9.61 -2.79 5.07
N ARG A 103 -8.90 -2.72 6.20
CA ARG A 103 -7.94 -1.64 6.48
C ARG A 103 -6.84 -1.57 5.43
N VAL A 104 -6.31 -2.71 4.98
CA VAL A 104 -5.34 -2.76 3.86
C VAL A 104 -5.94 -2.18 2.57
N HIS A 105 -7.19 -2.52 2.25
CA HIS A 105 -7.88 -1.96 1.08
C HIS A 105 -8.19 -0.47 1.23
N PHE A 106 -8.49 0.02 2.44
CA PHE A 106 -8.64 1.45 2.70
C PHE A 106 -7.33 2.20 2.48
N MET A 107 -6.21 1.66 3.00
CA MET A 107 -4.88 2.24 2.76
C MET A 107 -4.55 2.28 1.26
N LEU A 108 -4.79 1.17 0.56
CA LEU A 108 -4.58 1.08 -0.88
C LEU A 108 -5.48 2.05 -1.65
N GLY A 109 -6.74 2.19 -1.25
CA GLY A 109 -7.71 3.10 -1.84
C GLY A 109 -7.29 4.57 -1.67
N ALA A 110 -6.87 4.97 -0.47
CA ALA A 110 -6.36 6.31 -0.19
C ALA A 110 -5.13 6.64 -1.05
N ALA A 111 -4.18 5.70 -1.14
CA ALA A 111 -3.00 5.86 -1.99
C ALA A 111 -3.36 5.93 -3.48
N ALA A 112 -4.22 5.03 -3.96
CA ALA A 112 -4.63 4.96 -5.35
C ALA A 112 -5.42 6.20 -5.80
N PHE A 113 -6.37 6.66 -4.99
CA PHE A 113 -7.11 7.90 -5.24
C PHE A 113 -6.16 9.09 -5.35
N SER A 114 -5.32 9.28 -4.33
CA SER A 114 -4.45 10.46 -4.24
C SER A 114 -3.41 10.48 -5.36
N MET A 115 -2.81 9.33 -5.70
CA MET A 115 -1.80 9.25 -6.75
C MET A 115 -2.40 9.29 -8.16
N SER A 116 -3.57 8.71 -8.38
CA SER A 116 -4.26 8.81 -9.67
C SER A 116 -4.77 10.23 -9.94
N GLY A 117 -5.22 10.94 -8.91
CA GLY A 117 -5.69 12.33 -8.95
C GLY A 117 -4.63 13.39 -8.67
N ILE A 118 -3.34 13.01 -8.55
CA ILE A 118 -2.30 13.87 -7.95
C ILE A 118 -2.14 15.23 -8.64
N LYS A 119 -2.34 15.30 -9.96
CA LYS A 119 -2.25 16.56 -10.71
C LYS A 119 -3.35 17.54 -10.31
N ALA A 120 -4.59 17.05 -10.18
CA ALA A 120 -5.72 17.87 -9.79
C ALA A 120 -5.61 18.30 -8.33
N LEU A 121 -5.25 17.36 -7.43
CA LEU A 121 -5.08 17.67 -6.00
C LEU A 121 -3.95 18.68 -5.76
N ARG A 122 -2.83 18.58 -6.47
CA ARG A 122 -1.75 19.59 -6.40
C ARG A 122 -2.17 20.94 -6.97
N ALA A 123 -2.96 20.97 -8.03
CA ALA A 123 -3.47 22.23 -8.58
C ALA A 123 -4.43 22.93 -7.60
N ILE A 124 -5.28 22.17 -6.91
CA ILE A 124 -6.14 22.68 -5.83
C ILE A 124 -5.27 23.21 -4.69
N ALA A 125 -4.28 22.42 -4.23
CA ALA A 125 -3.39 22.84 -3.15
C ALA A 125 -2.57 24.10 -3.49
N GLU A 126 -2.09 24.22 -4.72
CA GLU A 126 -1.40 25.41 -5.23
C GLU A 126 -2.34 26.62 -5.25
N THR A 127 -3.58 26.44 -5.71
CA THR A 127 -4.57 27.53 -5.81
C THR A 127 -5.01 28.02 -4.44
N ASP A 128 -5.28 27.09 -3.53
CA ASP A 128 -5.92 27.39 -2.24
C ASP A 128 -4.88 27.75 -1.16
N PHE A 129 -3.67 27.21 -1.24
CA PHE A 129 -2.62 27.38 -0.22
C PHE A 129 -1.30 27.97 -0.76
N GLY A 130 -1.14 28.10 -2.09
CA GLY A 130 0.10 28.63 -2.68
C GLY A 130 1.31 27.69 -2.56
N ILE A 131 1.08 26.39 -2.33
CA ILE A 131 2.15 25.42 -2.07
C ILE A 131 2.11 24.26 -3.07
N ASN A 132 3.25 24.06 -3.72
CA ASN A 132 3.44 22.99 -4.68
C ASN A 132 4.00 21.73 -4.01
N THR A 133 3.11 20.91 -3.44
CA THR A 133 3.50 19.68 -2.74
C THR A 133 4.00 18.61 -3.72
N SER A 134 5.20 18.07 -3.51
CA SER A 134 5.78 17.00 -4.32
C SER A 134 5.10 15.64 -4.09
N ILE A 135 5.24 14.71 -5.04
CA ILE A 135 4.70 13.34 -4.91
C ILE A 135 5.29 12.64 -3.68
N GLU A 136 6.60 12.80 -3.45
CA GLU A 136 7.27 12.26 -2.27
C GLU A 136 6.68 12.84 -0.98
N GLN A 137 6.50 14.16 -0.90
CA GLN A 137 5.90 14.80 0.27
C GLN A 137 4.49 14.26 0.56
N VAL A 138 3.65 14.09 -0.48
CA VAL A 138 2.31 13.51 -0.32
C VAL A 138 2.39 12.07 0.19
N MET A 139 3.28 11.24 -0.34
CA MET A 139 3.43 9.86 0.14
C MET A 139 3.95 9.80 1.58
N ARG A 140 4.88 10.67 1.96
CA ARG A 140 5.36 10.78 3.34
C ARG A 140 4.27 11.25 4.30
N LEU A 141 3.36 12.14 3.87
CA LEU A 141 2.17 12.52 4.66
C LEU A 141 1.20 11.35 4.87
N MET A 142 1.15 10.40 3.93
CA MET A 142 0.31 9.21 4.09
C MET A 142 0.82 8.28 5.18
N VAL A 143 2.12 8.14 5.38
CA VAL A 143 2.71 7.18 6.34
C VAL A 143 2.09 7.30 7.74
N PRO A 144 2.13 8.45 8.43
CA PRO A 144 1.54 8.58 9.77
C PRO A 144 0.01 8.48 9.74
N PHE A 145 -0.65 8.97 8.70
CA PHE A 145 -2.10 8.89 8.56
C PHE A 145 -2.59 7.44 8.45
N LEU A 146 -1.94 6.64 7.60
CA LEU A 146 -2.28 5.23 7.38
C LEU A 146 -1.86 4.37 8.58
N ALA A 147 -0.71 4.64 9.20
CA ALA A 147 -0.28 3.95 10.41
C ALA A 147 -1.27 4.18 11.57
N ALA A 148 -1.75 5.42 11.75
CA ALA A 148 -2.77 5.74 12.74
C ALA A 148 -4.10 5.04 12.42
N GLY A 149 -4.56 5.08 11.17
CA GLY A 149 -5.79 4.37 10.75
C GLY A 149 -5.68 2.85 10.96
N MET A 150 -4.49 2.28 10.75
CA MET A 150 -4.22 0.87 11.02
C MET A 150 -4.21 0.55 12.52
N ARG A 151 -3.88 1.50 13.40
CA ARG A 151 -3.91 1.33 14.87
C ARG A 151 -5.23 1.70 15.53
N ALA A 152 -6.17 2.28 14.80
CA ALA A 152 -7.47 2.65 15.35
C ALA A 152 -8.13 1.45 16.06
N ASP A 153 -8.95 1.70 17.06
CA ASP A 153 -9.71 0.63 17.71
C ASP A 153 -10.56 -0.13 16.70
N SER A 154 -10.83 -1.42 16.98
CA SER A 154 -11.62 -2.25 16.09
C SER A 154 -13.02 -1.64 15.91
N GLY A 155 -13.42 -1.45 14.65
CA GLY A 155 -14.78 -1.02 14.32
C GLY A 155 -15.77 -2.18 14.18
N VAL A 156 -15.29 -3.43 14.31
CA VAL A 156 -16.11 -4.63 14.15
C VAL A 156 -16.89 -4.89 15.44
N THR A 157 -18.21 -4.74 15.34
CA THR A 157 -19.15 -5.05 16.43
C THR A 157 -19.94 -6.34 16.16
N ASP A 158 -19.93 -6.81 14.91
CA ASP A 158 -20.58 -8.05 14.49
C ASP A 158 -19.69 -9.28 14.78
N GLU A 159 -20.25 -10.28 15.45
CA GLU A 159 -19.51 -11.48 15.88
C GLU A 159 -19.05 -12.36 14.71
N ALA A 160 -19.84 -12.44 13.64
CA ALA A 160 -19.48 -13.22 12.46
C ALA A 160 -18.29 -12.57 11.73
N MET A 161 -18.25 -11.23 11.69
CA MET A 161 -17.09 -10.50 11.18
C MET A 161 -15.86 -10.65 12.07
N ALA A 162 -16.03 -10.62 13.41
CA ALA A 162 -14.92 -10.72 14.36
C ALA A 162 -14.24 -12.09 14.32
N THR A 163 -15.00 -13.15 14.06
CA THR A 163 -14.52 -14.54 14.00
C THR A 163 -14.13 -15.00 12.60
N ALA A 164 -14.36 -14.18 11.57
CA ALA A 164 -14.07 -14.51 10.18
C ALA A 164 -12.57 -14.78 9.97
N GLN A 165 -12.27 -15.96 9.42
CA GLN A 165 -10.93 -16.39 9.02
C GLN A 165 -10.79 -16.38 7.50
N LEU A 166 -9.57 -16.18 7.02
CA LEU A 166 -9.25 -16.32 5.60
C LEU A 166 -9.52 -17.75 5.16
N ARG A 167 -10.27 -17.93 4.06
CA ARG A 167 -10.49 -19.24 3.46
C ARG A 167 -9.32 -19.55 2.51
N PRO A 168 -8.71 -20.75 2.59
CA PRO A 168 -7.64 -21.17 1.69
C PRO A 168 -8.11 -21.32 0.24
#